data_AF-A0A8S3K1K2-F1
#
_entry.id   AF-A0A8S3K1K2-F1
#
_cell.length_a   1.000
_cell.length_b   1.000
_cell.length_c   1.000
_cell.angle_alpha   90.00
_cell.angle_beta   90.00
_cell.angle_gamma   90.00
#
_symmetry.space_group_name_H-M   'P 1'
#
loop_
_entity.id
_entity.type
_entity.pdbx_description
1 polymer ?
#
loop_
_entity_poly.entity_id
_entity_poly.type
_entity_poly.pdbx_seq_one_letter_code
_entity_poly.pdbx_strand_id
1 'polypeptide(L)' 'YQIDAAIVRIMKTRKTLSHAQLMAEVFSQLKFPLSTSVVKIRIESLIEREYMKRSAENANVYEYVA' A
#
# COMPACT_ATOMS: atom_id res chain seq x y z
N TYR A 1 2.39 2.53 -12.63
CA TYR A 1 3.56 3.15 -11.99
C TYR A 1 3.21 4.20 -10.94
N GLN A 2 2.35 5.19 -11.21
CA GLN A 2 2.04 6.26 -10.23
C GLN A 2 1.45 5.71 -8.91
N ILE A 3 0.58 4.70 -8.99
CA ILE A 3 -0.01 4.04 -7.82
C ILE A 3 1.07 3.34 -6.98
N ASP A 4 1.93 2.54 -7.63
CA ASP A 4 3.02 1.83 -6.94
C ASP A 4 3.96 2.80 -6.23
N ALA A 5 4.36 3.86 -6.94
CA ALA A 5 5.23 4.88 -6.40
C ALA A 5 4.60 5.60 -5.20
N ALA A 6 3.29 5.87 -5.25
CA ALA A 6 2.56 6.45 -4.12
C ALA A 6 2.52 5.50 -2.92
N ILE A 7 2.16 4.22 -3.14
CA ILE A 7 2.12 3.20 -2.08
C ILE A 7 3.50 3.05 -1.42
N VAL A 8 4.56 2.88 -2.22
CA VAL A 8 5.93 2.74 -1.72
C VAL A 8 6.36 3.99 -0.94
N ARG A 9 6.03 5.20 -1.42
CA ARG A 9 6.38 6.45 -0.71
C ARG A 9 5.68 6.56 0.64
N ILE A 10 4.38 6.25 0.69
CA ILE A 10 3.59 6.24 1.94
C ILE A 10 4.21 5.24 2.92
N MET A 11 4.41 4.01 2.48
CA MET A 11 4.88 2.91 3.32
C MET A 11 6.32 3.09 3.78
N LYS A 12 7.20 3.64 2.94
CA LYS A 12 8.58 3.99 3.32
C LYS A 12 8.63 5.01 4.47
N THR A 13 7.68 5.95 4.51
CA THR A 13 7.58 7.00 5.53
C THR A 13 6.95 6.48 6.82
N ARG A 14 5.88 5.70 6.70
CA ARG A 14 5.06 5.25 7.84
C ARG A 14 5.57 3.96 8.49
N LYS A 15 6.35 3.16 7.76
CA LYS A 15 6.91 1.84 8.13
C LYS A 15 5.87 0.74 8.35
N THR A 16 4.79 1.04 9.07
CA THR A 16 3.70 0.12 9.36
C THR A 16 2.37 0.85 9.22
N LEU A 17 1.39 0.22 8.56
CA LEU A 17 0.09 0.84 8.34
C LEU A 17 -1.03 -0.20 8.14
N SER A 18 -2.25 0.12 8.61
CA SER A 18 -3.41 -0.73 8.30
C SER A 18 -3.87 -0.56 6.86
N HIS A 19 -4.57 -1.56 6.32
CA HIS A 19 -5.15 -1.52 4.98
C HIS A 19 -6.06 -0.32 4.79
N ALA A 20 -6.94 -0.03 5.75
CA ALA A 20 -7.86 1.11 5.68
C ALA A 20 -7.12 2.45 5.60
N GLN A 21 -6.08 2.63 6.42
CA GLN A 21 -5.27 3.85 6.40
C GLN A 21 -4.48 3.98 5.09
N LEU A 22 -3.98 2.86 4.55
CA LEU A 22 -3.16 2.88 3.34
C LEU A 22 -4.02 3.29 2.15
N MET A 23 -5.21 2.70 2.07
CA MET A 23 -6.21 3.07 1.08
C MET A 23 -6.53 4.56 1.19
N ALA A 24 -6.85 5.06 2.38
CA ALA A 24 -7.18 6.46 2.60
C ALA A 24 -6.05 7.41 2.14
N GLU A 25 -4.79 7.12 2.49
CA GLU A 25 -3.65 7.95 2.05
C GLU A 25 -3.42 7.88 0.53
N VAL A 26 -3.57 6.71 -0.09
CA VAL A 26 -3.44 6.54 -1.55
C VAL A 26 -4.51 7.34 -2.30
N PHE A 27 -5.77 7.24 -1.87
CA PHE A 27 -6.87 8.01 -2.46
C PHE A 27 -6.75 9.52 -2.20
N SER A 28 -6.17 9.91 -1.08
CA SER A 28 -5.91 11.32 -0.76
C SER A 28 -4.81 11.92 -1.66
N GLN A 29 -3.75 11.16 -1.96
CA GLN A 29 -2.65 11.65 -2.80
C GLN A 29 -2.98 11.64 -4.30
N LEU A 30 -3.74 10.65 -4.78
CA LEU A 30 -4.02 10.46 -6.21
C LEU A 30 -5.33 11.16 -6.60
N LYS A 31 -5.22 12.34 -7.22
CA LYS A 31 -6.35 13.19 -7.64
C LYS A 31 -6.96 12.77 -8.98
N PHE A 32 -7.27 11.50 -9.15
CA PHE A 32 -7.97 10.99 -10.34
C PHE A 32 -8.93 9.85 -9.95
N PRO A 33 -9.92 9.53 -10.80
CA PRO A 33 -10.82 8.40 -10.55
C PRO A 33 -10.02 7.10 -10.49
N LEU A 34 -9.83 6.59 -9.29
CA LEU A 34 -9.08 5.38 -9.00
C LEU A 34 -10.07 4.32 -8.50
N SER A 35 -9.98 3.09 -9.01
CA SER A 35 -10.81 2.00 -8.50
C SER A 35 -10.12 1.28 -7.35
N THR A 36 -10.89 0.93 -6.33
CA THR A 36 -10.39 0.17 -5.17
C THR A 36 -9.79 -1.17 -5.58
N SER A 37 -10.36 -1.82 -6.59
CA SER A 37 -9.86 -3.08 -7.14
C SER A 37 -8.44 -2.96 -7.70
N VAL A 38 -8.13 -1.87 -8.40
CA VAL A 38 -6.78 -1.66 -8.96
C VAL A 38 -5.77 -1.48 -7.84
N VAL A 39 -6.08 -0.69 -6.80
CA VAL A 39 -5.16 -0.49 -5.66
C VAL A 39 -4.87 -1.81 -4.96
N LYS A 40 -5.89 -2.64 -4.73
CA LYS A 40 -5.71 -3.97 -4.12
C LYS A 40 -4.76 -4.85 -4.93
N ILE A 41 -4.96 -4.93 -6.26
CA ILE A 41 -4.06 -5.68 -7.15
C ILE A 41 -2.62 -5.16 -7.06
N ARG A 42 -2.43 -3.83 -6.99
CA ARG A 42 -1.09 -3.23 -6.85
C ARG A 42 -0.44 -3.53 -5.50
N ILE A 43 -1.21 -3.55 -4.41
CA ILE A 43 -0.70 -3.92 -3.08
C ILE A 43 -0.18 -5.36 -3.10
N GLU A 44 -0.94 -6.32 -3.65
CA GLU A 44 -0.48 -7.72 -3.75
C GLU A 44 0.79 -7.83 -4.60
N SER A 45 0.85 -7.16 -5.76
CA SER A 45 2.04 -7.16 -6.61
C SER A 45 3.28 -6.56 -5.90
N LEU A 46 3.10 -5.59 -5.00
CA LEU A 46 4.20 -5.03 -4.20
C LEU A 46 4.64 -5.96 -3.06
N ILE A 47 3.73 -6.80 -2.55
CA ILE A 47 4.06 -7.85 -1.57
C ILE A 47 4.87 -8.97 -2.25
N GLU A 48 4.42 -9.43 -3.42
CA GLU A 48 5.13 -10.44 -4.24
C GLU A 48 6.55 -9.99 -4.62
N ARG A 49 6.75 -8.67 -4.78
CA ARG A 49 8.04 -8.06 -5.10
C ARG A 49 8.85 -7.65 -3.85
N GLU A 50 8.44 -8.09 -2.67
CA GLU A 50 9.12 -7.89 -1.39
C GLU A 50 9.32 -6.41 -0.99
N TYR A 51 8.52 -5.48 -1.52
CA TYR A 51 8.52 -4.09 -1.03
C TYR A 51 7.80 -3.95 0.31
N MET A 52 6.81 -4.81 0.54
CA MET A 52 5.95 -4.82 1.71
C MET A 52 5.62 -6.25 2.11
N LYS A 53 5.24 -6.47 3.36
CA LYS A 53 4.70 -7.75 3.83
C LYS A 53 3.50 -7.52 4.73
N ARG A 54 2.67 -8.55 4.90
CA ARG A 54 1.62 -8.56 5.91
C ARG A 54 2.24 -8.88 7.28
N SER A 55 1.74 -8.24 8.32
CA SER A 55 2.17 -8.53 9.68
C SER A 55 1.77 -9.95 10.08
N ALA A 56 2.60 -10.61 10.90
CA ALA A 56 2.33 -11.98 11.36
C ALA A 56 1.14 -12.05 12.33
N GLU A 57 0.89 -10.96 13.07
CA GLU A 57 -0.20 -10.88 14.05
C GLU A 57 -1.53 -10.46 13.43
N ASN A 58 -1.49 -9.65 12.38
CA ASN A 58 -2.67 -9.10 11.74
C ASN A 58 -2.48 -8.93 10.23
N ALA A 59 -3.21 -9.73 9.45
CA ALA A 59 -3.18 -9.69 7.99
C ALA A 59 -3.67 -8.37 7.38
N ASN A 60 -4.37 -7.52 8.15
CA ASN A 60 -4.81 -6.18 7.72
C ASN A 60 -3.76 -5.10 7.96
N VAL A 61 -2.60 -5.45 8.51
CA VAL A 61 -1.47 -4.54 8.72
C VAL A 61 -0.36 -4.88 7.74
N TYR A 62 0.17 -3.85 7.10
CA TYR A 62 1.31 -3.95 6.19
C TYR A 62 2.55 -3.34 6.84
N GLU A 63 3.70 -3.95 6.57
CA GLU A 63 5.02 -3.53 7.00
C GLU A 63 5.90 -3.31 5.77
N TYR A 64 6.67 -2.22 5.75
CA TYR A 64 7.63 -1.92 4.68
C TYR A 64 8.93 -2.72 4.87
N VAL A 65 9.45 -3.32 3.79
CA VAL A 65 10.59 -4.27 3.87
C VAL A 65 11.81 -3.86 3.01
N ALA A 66 11.64 -2.89 2.11
CA ALA A 66 12.69 -2.39 1.22
C ALA A 66 13.34 -1.08 1.72
#